data_AF-A0AA35T8M2-F1
#
_entry.id   AF-A0AA35T8M2-F1
#
_cell.length_a   1.000
_cell.length_b   1.000
_cell.length_c   1.000
_cell.angle_alpha   90.00
_cell.angle_beta   90.00
_cell.angle_gamma   90.00
#
_symmetry.space_group_name_H-M   'P 1'
#
loop_
_entity.id
_entity.type
_entity.pdbx_description
1 polymer ?
#
loop_
_entity_poly.entity_id
_entity_poly.type
_entity_poly.pdbx_seq_one_letter_code
_entity_poly.pdbx_strand_id
1 'polypeptide(L)'
;MSTKVGINGFGRIGRNAFRAALQNSALDIEFVAINDLTSPKILAHLLQYDSIHGILSDDITATDNGLVVNGKEIRVLAERDPGNLPWGELGVDVVIESTGFFTDREDAEKHITAGGAKKVVISAPAKGEDITIVIGVNDDKYDKAEHHVISNASCTTNCLAPVAKVLHESFGIESGLMTTVHAYTGDQRVHDFPNSDMRRARAATLSMIPTTTGAAVAVGKVLPELNGKLDGFAIRVPTPNVSVVDLTVDLKQKPSAETVNTALKEAAEGSLDGILGYSELDLVSSDFNGNKLSSVLDAPFTKVIDNGLIKVLSWYDNEWGYSNRLVELVVQAVAFTTALKALVADDTGVEVIVAPPFTALSAVSDAIAGSNIRLAAQDVYWKDSGAFTGEVSVPMLKDAGCDYVIIGHSERRQYFGETNDSVNQKVKAALAHGLKPIICVGEQLEEREAGQTEAVIKSHVTGGIAGLSATDLSSCVIAYEPVWAIGTGKTATPAQAQEVHNFIRGLLTKGYSAEVASQICIQYGGSVKPENAARTHVAA
;
A
#
# COMPACT_ATOMS: atom_id res chain seq x y z
N MET A 1 -8.18 -12.78 -5.47
CA MET A 1 -7.39 -13.75 -6.26
C MET A 1 -5.93 -13.33 -6.18
N SER A 2 -5.01 -14.29 -6.29
CA SER A 2 -3.57 -14.03 -6.37
C SER A 2 -3.26 -13.05 -7.50
N THR A 3 -2.35 -12.10 -7.25
CA THR A 3 -1.84 -11.21 -8.31
C THR A 3 -0.99 -12.04 -9.24
N LYS A 4 -1.39 -12.15 -10.52
CA LYS A 4 -0.63 -12.90 -11.51
C LYS A 4 0.51 -12.06 -12.06
N VAL A 5 1.74 -12.52 -11.85
CA VAL A 5 2.94 -11.76 -12.15
C VAL A 5 3.76 -12.42 -13.26
N GLY A 6 4.14 -11.60 -14.24
CA GLY A 6 5.17 -11.93 -15.22
C GLY A 6 6.46 -11.21 -14.87
N ILE A 7 7.62 -11.87 -14.98
CA ILE A 7 8.93 -11.20 -14.82
C ILE A 7 9.58 -11.06 -16.19
N ASN A 8 9.84 -9.83 -16.63
CA ASN A 8 10.68 -9.56 -17.79
C ASN A 8 12.13 -9.31 -17.34
N GLY A 9 13.05 -10.17 -17.79
CA GLY A 9 14.45 -10.19 -17.37
C GLY A 9 14.67 -10.96 -16.07
N PHE A 10 15.07 -12.23 -16.15
CA PHE A 10 15.37 -13.05 -14.97
C PHE A 10 16.84 -12.95 -14.56
N GLY A 11 17.33 -11.71 -14.60
CA GLY A 11 18.65 -11.31 -14.14
C GLY A 11 18.71 -11.24 -12.61
N ARG A 12 19.62 -10.41 -12.09
CA ARG A 12 19.85 -10.30 -10.65
C ARG A 12 18.60 -9.87 -9.88
N ILE A 13 17.95 -8.78 -10.32
CA ILE A 13 16.76 -8.24 -9.65
C ILE A 13 15.55 -9.13 -9.88
N GLY A 14 15.29 -9.62 -11.10
CA GLY A 14 14.19 -10.53 -11.37
C GLY A 14 14.24 -11.80 -10.49
N ARG A 15 15.43 -12.41 -10.33
CA ARG A 15 15.59 -13.55 -9.41
C ARG A 15 15.39 -13.15 -7.96
N ASN A 16 16.00 -12.05 -7.48
CA ASN A 16 15.84 -11.64 -6.09
C ASN A 16 14.39 -11.25 -5.76
N ALA A 17 13.65 -10.65 -6.69
CA ALA A 17 12.22 -10.39 -6.55
C ALA A 17 11.44 -11.71 -6.40
N PHE A 18 11.72 -12.70 -7.25
CA PHE A 18 11.12 -14.03 -7.14
C PHE A 18 11.43 -14.69 -5.78
N ARG A 19 12.69 -14.65 -5.33
CA ARG A 19 13.11 -15.19 -4.03
C ARG A 19 12.45 -14.44 -2.86
N ALA A 20 12.36 -13.11 -2.93
CA ALA A 20 11.71 -12.30 -1.90
C ALA A 20 10.22 -12.65 -1.76
N ALA A 21 9.51 -12.82 -2.88
CA ALA A 21 8.12 -13.26 -2.88
C ALA A 21 7.95 -14.69 -2.34
N LEU A 22 8.83 -15.64 -2.72
CA LEU A 22 8.79 -17.00 -2.15
C LEU A 22 8.95 -17.01 -0.62
N GLN A 23 9.84 -16.16 -0.10
CA GLN A 23 10.14 -16.06 1.32
C GLN A 23 9.17 -15.15 2.09
N ASN A 24 8.13 -14.64 1.43
CA ASN A 24 7.12 -13.80 2.04
C ASN A 24 5.71 -14.32 1.72
N SER A 25 5.27 -15.31 2.50
CA SER A 25 3.96 -15.93 2.34
C SER A 25 2.77 -15.00 2.60
N ALA A 26 3.01 -13.80 3.14
CA ALA A 26 1.96 -12.79 3.30
C ALA A 26 1.61 -12.08 1.97
N LEU A 27 2.46 -12.21 0.94
CA LEU A 27 2.22 -11.68 -0.39
C LEU A 27 1.47 -12.72 -1.25
N ASP A 28 0.26 -12.38 -1.69
CA ASP A 28 -0.55 -13.23 -2.57
C ASP A 28 -0.13 -13.05 -4.04
N ILE A 29 1.06 -13.56 -4.37
CA ILE A 29 1.65 -13.51 -5.72
C ILE A 29 1.65 -14.90 -6.35
N GLU A 30 1.23 -14.96 -7.62
CA GLU A 30 1.39 -16.12 -8.48
C GLU A 30 2.27 -15.75 -9.67
N PHE A 31 3.50 -16.26 -9.71
CA PHE A 31 4.35 -16.11 -10.89
C PHE A 31 3.88 -17.04 -11.99
N VAL A 32 3.44 -16.47 -13.10
CA VAL A 32 2.88 -17.24 -14.23
C VAL A 32 3.92 -17.46 -15.32
N ALA A 33 4.77 -16.46 -15.53
CA ALA A 33 5.77 -16.53 -16.59
C ALA A 33 7.00 -15.68 -16.31
N ILE A 34 8.11 -16.10 -16.91
CA ILE A 34 9.42 -15.46 -16.87
C ILE A 34 9.90 -15.30 -18.31
N ASN A 35 10.33 -14.10 -18.70
CA ASN A 35 11.02 -13.88 -19.96
C ASN A 35 12.51 -13.64 -19.73
N ASP A 36 13.36 -14.49 -20.31
CA ASP A 36 14.81 -14.32 -20.35
C ASP A 36 15.39 -14.99 -21.59
N LEU A 37 16.50 -14.48 -22.13
CA LEU A 37 17.08 -14.96 -23.38
C LEU A 37 17.92 -16.24 -23.22
N THR A 38 17.95 -16.82 -22.02
CA THR A 38 18.68 -18.06 -21.71
C THR A 38 17.76 -19.25 -21.44
N SER A 39 18.33 -20.45 -21.38
CA SER A 39 17.56 -21.68 -21.19
C SER A 39 16.95 -21.82 -19.78
N PRO A 40 15.79 -22.48 -19.63
CA PRO A 40 15.18 -22.75 -18.31
C PRO A 40 16.13 -23.47 -17.34
N LYS A 41 16.99 -24.37 -17.84
CA LYS A 41 18.00 -25.05 -17.04
C LYS A 41 18.98 -24.09 -16.36
N ILE A 42 19.42 -23.06 -17.07
CA ILE A 42 20.31 -22.03 -16.51
C ILE A 42 19.56 -21.17 -15.50
N LEU A 43 18.32 -20.78 -15.80
CA LEU A 43 17.47 -20.00 -14.90
C LEU A 43 17.20 -20.74 -13.58
N ALA A 44 16.83 -22.02 -13.64
CA ALA A 44 16.65 -22.87 -12.46
C ALA A 44 17.91 -22.91 -11.59
N HIS A 45 19.06 -23.15 -12.23
CA HIS A 45 20.35 -23.23 -11.53
C HIS A 45 20.69 -21.91 -10.83
N LEU A 46 20.55 -20.77 -11.52
CA LEU A 46 20.87 -19.44 -10.96
C LEU A 46 19.83 -18.94 -9.95
N LEU A 47 18.61 -19.48 -9.96
CA LEU A 47 17.61 -19.23 -8.93
C LEU A 47 17.92 -20.01 -7.64
N GLN A 48 18.35 -21.26 -7.78
CA GLN A 48 18.66 -22.13 -6.65
C GLN A 48 19.97 -21.75 -5.96
N TYR A 49 21.03 -21.44 -6.72
CA TYR A 49 22.37 -21.19 -6.20
C TYR A 49 22.80 -19.73 -6.39
N ASP A 50 22.98 -19.00 -5.29
CA ASP A 50 23.42 -17.61 -5.30
C ASP A 50 24.61 -17.39 -4.36
N SER A 51 25.66 -16.75 -4.87
CA SER A 51 26.88 -16.50 -4.10
C SER A 51 26.73 -15.49 -2.96
N ILE A 52 25.68 -14.66 -2.99
CA ILE A 52 25.44 -13.59 -2.01
C ILE A 52 24.37 -14.01 -1.00
N HIS A 53 23.24 -14.50 -1.51
CA HIS A 53 22.07 -14.83 -0.68
C HIS A 53 21.96 -16.34 -0.38
N GLY A 54 22.98 -17.11 -0.74
CA GLY A 54 23.05 -18.55 -0.46
C GLY A 54 22.14 -19.39 -1.34
N ILE A 55 21.90 -20.62 -0.91
CA ILE A 55 21.14 -21.64 -1.65
C ILE A 55 19.68 -21.60 -1.20
N LEU A 56 18.73 -21.61 -2.15
CA LEU A 56 17.33 -21.86 -1.81
C LEU A 56 17.10 -23.32 -1.44
N SER A 57 16.38 -23.54 -0.36
CA SER A 57 15.92 -24.87 0.06
C SER A 57 14.70 -25.37 -0.73
N ASP A 58 14.07 -24.50 -1.53
CA ASP A 58 12.92 -24.79 -2.37
C ASP A 58 13.22 -25.86 -3.42
N ASP A 59 12.19 -26.66 -3.77
CA ASP A 59 12.29 -27.64 -4.85
C ASP A 59 12.18 -26.92 -6.19
N ILE A 60 13.30 -26.79 -6.88
CA ILE A 60 13.42 -26.06 -8.15
C ILE A 60 13.93 -27.01 -9.21
N THR A 61 13.11 -27.27 -10.22
CA THR A 61 13.49 -28.07 -11.38
C THR A 61 13.19 -27.34 -12.67
N ALA A 62 13.98 -27.60 -13.71
CA ALA A 62 13.74 -27.09 -15.05
C ALA A 62 12.92 -28.10 -15.86
N THR A 63 12.03 -27.60 -16.69
CA THR A 63 11.35 -28.37 -17.75
C THR A 63 11.80 -27.86 -19.12
N ASP A 64 11.33 -28.50 -20.19
CA ASP A 64 11.66 -28.07 -21.55
C ASP A 64 11.19 -26.63 -21.85
N ASN A 65 10.09 -26.20 -21.23
CA ASN A 65 9.42 -24.92 -21.52
C ASN A 65 9.33 -23.98 -20.30
N GLY A 66 9.98 -24.30 -19.19
CA GLY A 66 9.71 -23.59 -17.94
C GLY A 66 10.49 -24.07 -16.71
N LEU A 67 10.01 -23.61 -15.56
CA LEU A 67 10.48 -24.01 -14.24
C LEU A 67 9.33 -24.66 -13.48
N VAL A 68 9.65 -25.59 -12.58
CA VAL A 68 8.75 -26.01 -11.51
C VAL A 68 9.37 -25.58 -10.19
N VAL A 69 8.64 -24.78 -9.42
CA VAL A 69 9.08 -24.32 -8.10
C VAL A 69 8.05 -24.73 -7.07
N ASN A 70 8.43 -25.60 -6.12
CA ASN A 70 7.54 -26.17 -5.11
C ASN A 70 6.24 -26.76 -5.71
N GLY A 71 6.37 -27.46 -6.84
CA GLY A 71 5.26 -28.07 -7.57
C GLY A 71 4.44 -27.12 -8.46
N LYS A 72 4.76 -25.83 -8.51
CA LYS A 72 4.09 -24.85 -9.39
C LYS A 72 4.86 -24.65 -10.68
N GLU A 73 4.19 -24.86 -11.82
CA GLU A 73 4.76 -24.62 -13.14
C GLU A 73 4.79 -23.13 -13.49
N ILE A 74 5.91 -22.68 -14.05
CA ILE A 74 6.13 -21.30 -14.48
C ILE A 74 6.69 -21.36 -15.89
N ARG A 75 6.02 -20.69 -16.83
CA ARG A 75 6.45 -20.69 -18.23
C ARG A 75 7.68 -19.82 -18.43
N VAL A 76 8.66 -20.30 -19.18
CA VAL A 76 9.80 -19.50 -19.61
C VAL A 76 9.63 -19.11 -21.09
N LEU A 77 9.80 -17.83 -21.36
CA LEU A 77 9.79 -17.20 -22.68
C LEU A 77 11.18 -16.66 -22.99
N ALA A 78 11.48 -16.49 -24.28
CA ALA A 78 12.75 -15.94 -24.76
C ALA A 78 12.48 -14.96 -25.91
N GLU A 79 11.89 -13.82 -25.59
CA GLU A 79 11.51 -12.76 -26.53
C GLU A 79 12.25 -11.46 -26.19
N ARG A 80 12.68 -10.73 -27.22
CA ARG A 80 13.43 -9.47 -27.09
C ARG A 80 12.52 -8.25 -27.10
N ASP A 81 11.41 -8.29 -27.83
CA ASP A 81 10.46 -7.19 -27.92
C ASP A 81 9.33 -7.38 -26.89
N PRO A 82 9.18 -6.46 -25.91
CA PRO A 82 8.08 -6.45 -24.96
C PRO A 82 6.68 -6.61 -25.57
N GLY A 83 6.47 -6.12 -26.80
CA GLY A 83 5.17 -6.15 -27.47
C GLY A 83 4.81 -7.52 -28.05
N ASN A 84 5.77 -8.43 -28.21
CA ASN A 84 5.53 -9.80 -28.68
C ASN A 84 5.29 -10.79 -27.54
N LEU A 85 5.41 -10.35 -26.28
CA LEU A 85 5.20 -11.20 -25.12
C LEU A 85 3.70 -11.44 -24.88
N PRO A 86 3.23 -12.69 -24.82
CA PRO A 86 1.80 -13.00 -24.73
C PRO A 86 1.24 -12.90 -23.30
N TRP A 87 1.48 -11.78 -22.61
CA TRP A 87 1.06 -11.59 -21.22
C TRP A 87 -0.45 -11.75 -21.00
N GLY A 88 -1.26 -11.20 -21.89
CA GLY A 88 -2.72 -11.32 -21.84
C GLY A 88 -3.20 -12.76 -22.00
N GLU A 89 -2.58 -13.54 -22.90
CA GLU A 89 -2.89 -14.96 -23.08
C GLU A 89 -2.52 -15.79 -21.86
N LEU A 90 -1.43 -15.40 -21.18
CA LEU A 90 -0.97 -16.03 -19.95
C LEU A 90 -1.73 -15.52 -18.71
N GLY A 91 -2.60 -14.52 -18.86
CA GLY A 91 -3.37 -13.94 -17.76
C GLY A 91 -2.52 -13.17 -16.74
N VAL A 92 -1.39 -12.59 -17.18
CA VAL A 92 -0.54 -11.76 -16.32
C VAL A 92 -1.22 -10.42 -16.04
N ASP A 93 -1.38 -10.09 -14.75
CA ASP A 93 -1.90 -8.80 -14.30
C ASP A 93 -0.80 -7.74 -14.29
N VAL A 94 0.34 -8.06 -13.67
CA VAL A 94 1.44 -7.12 -13.45
C VAL A 94 2.74 -7.70 -14.00
N VAL A 95 3.47 -6.90 -14.77
CA VAL A 95 4.82 -7.24 -15.24
C VAL A 95 5.85 -6.55 -14.36
N ILE A 96 6.78 -7.31 -13.80
CA ILE A 96 8.02 -6.77 -13.25
C ILE A 96 9.00 -6.60 -14.41
N GLU A 97 9.27 -5.35 -14.81
CA GLU A 97 10.26 -5.01 -15.82
C GLU A 97 11.62 -4.84 -15.15
N SER A 98 12.48 -5.86 -15.28
CA SER A 98 13.78 -5.93 -14.61
C SER A 98 14.95 -6.26 -15.54
N THR A 99 14.77 -6.03 -16.85
CA THR A 99 15.84 -6.15 -17.84
C THR A 99 16.86 -5.01 -17.73
N GLY A 100 16.41 -3.83 -17.28
CA GLY A 100 17.19 -2.59 -17.31
C GLY A 100 17.28 -1.92 -18.69
N PHE A 101 16.65 -2.50 -19.72
CA PHE A 101 16.60 -1.91 -21.06
C PHE A 101 15.36 -1.04 -21.29
N PHE A 102 14.21 -1.44 -20.75
CA PHE A 102 12.92 -0.77 -20.98
C PHE A 102 12.57 0.17 -19.82
N THR A 103 13.40 1.18 -19.60
CA THR A 103 13.22 2.18 -18.52
C THR A 103 12.45 3.42 -18.95
N ASP A 104 12.18 3.59 -20.23
CA ASP A 104 11.36 4.69 -20.76
C ASP A 104 9.89 4.23 -20.83
N ARG A 105 8.93 5.12 -20.50
CA ARG A 105 7.50 4.77 -20.41
C ARG A 105 6.97 4.10 -21.67
N GLU A 106 7.26 4.66 -22.84
CA GLU A 106 6.78 4.17 -24.14
C GLU A 106 7.22 2.72 -24.42
N ASP A 107 8.42 2.36 -23.97
CA ASP A 107 8.95 1.01 -24.15
C ASP A 107 8.34 0.02 -23.16
N ALA A 108 8.20 0.41 -21.88
CA ALA A 108 7.58 -0.43 -20.86
C ALA A 108 6.08 -0.63 -21.11
N GLU A 109 5.38 0.39 -21.65
CA GLU A 109 3.96 0.36 -21.98
C GLU A 109 3.61 -0.69 -23.05
N LYS A 110 4.58 -1.15 -23.84
CA LYS A 110 4.39 -2.25 -24.81
C LYS A 110 3.95 -3.54 -24.13
N HIS A 111 4.37 -3.79 -22.88
CA HIS A 111 3.88 -4.93 -22.11
C HIS A 111 2.36 -4.89 -21.88
N ILE A 112 1.79 -3.70 -21.82
CA ILE A 112 0.35 -3.48 -21.60
C ILE A 112 -0.36 -3.47 -22.95
N THR A 113 0.03 -2.55 -23.83
CA THR A 113 -0.70 -2.25 -25.08
C THR A 113 -0.66 -3.38 -26.10
N ALA A 114 0.49 -4.03 -26.25
CA ALA A 114 0.67 -5.15 -27.17
C ALA A 114 0.75 -6.49 -26.45
N GLY A 115 1.43 -6.53 -25.30
CA GLY A 115 1.57 -7.76 -24.53
C GLY A 115 0.32 -8.18 -23.77
N GLY A 116 -0.59 -7.24 -23.44
CA GLY A 116 -1.86 -7.53 -22.78
C GLY A 116 -1.81 -7.66 -21.25
N ALA A 117 -0.71 -7.25 -20.61
CA ALA A 117 -0.69 -7.08 -19.15
C ALA A 117 -1.54 -5.88 -18.72
N LYS A 118 -1.93 -5.79 -17.45
CA LYS A 118 -2.72 -4.63 -16.95
C LYS A 118 -1.84 -3.48 -16.45
N LYS A 119 -0.69 -3.81 -15.87
CA LYS A 119 0.26 -2.87 -15.25
C LYS A 119 1.70 -3.34 -15.48
N VAL A 120 2.64 -2.41 -15.43
CA VAL A 120 4.08 -2.69 -15.40
C VAL A 120 4.76 -1.92 -14.27
N VAL A 121 5.61 -2.61 -13.52
CA VAL A 121 6.48 -2.03 -12.48
C VAL A 121 7.92 -2.16 -12.93
N ILE A 122 8.56 -1.03 -13.24
CA ILE A 122 9.95 -0.92 -13.65
C ILE A 122 10.83 -0.99 -12.40
N SER A 123 11.77 -1.93 -12.37
CA SER A 123 12.70 -2.15 -11.27
C SER A 123 13.95 -1.26 -11.35
N ALA A 124 13.78 -0.02 -11.83
CA ALA A 124 14.83 0.98 -11.98
C ALA A 124 14.20 2.38 -12.09
N PRO A 125 14.98 3.47 -11.92
CA PRO A 125 14.52 4.81 -12.27
C PRO A 125 14.05 4.87 -13.72
N ALA A 126 12.82 5.32 -13.91
CA ALA A 126 12.22 5.45 -15.23
C ALA A 126 12.22 6.90 -15.73
N LYS A 127 11.91 7.06 -17.03
CA LYS A 127 11.61 8.35 -17.64
C LYS A 127 10.21 8.37 -18.21
N GLY A 128 9.51 9.44 -17.89
CA GLY A 128 8.17 9.71 -18.38
C GLY A 128 7.13 8.75 -17.82
N GLU A 129 7.47 7.93 -16.82
CA GLU A 129 6.56 7.03 -16.12
C GLU A 129 5.37 7.77 -15.51
N ASP A 130 4.26 7.06 -15.29
CA ASP A 130 3.06 7.68 -14.72
C ASP A 130 3.33 8.14 -13.28
N ILE A 131 4.03 7.32 -12.51
CA ILE A 131 4.47 7.65 -11.16
C ILE A 131 5.73 6.87 -10.75
N THR A 132 6.60 7.51 -9.97
CA THR A 132 7.63 6.82 -9.18
C THR A 132 7.12 6.66 -7.75
N ILE A 133 7.16 5.44 -7.22
CA ILE A 133 6.75 5.10 -5.85
C ILE A 133 7.96 4.63 -5.04
N VAL A 134 8.05 5.11 -3.81
CA VAL A 134 8.85 4.54 -2.72
C VAL A 134 7.90 4.24 -1.56
N ILE A 135 7.80 2.97 -1.19
CA ILE A 135 6.93 2.49 -0.11
C ILE A 135 7.34 3.12 1.23
N GLY A 136 6.36 3.58 2.00
CA GLY A 136 6.52 4.34 3.23
C GLY A 136 6.74 5.84 3.01
N VAL A 137 6.85 6.30 1.76
CA VAL A 137 7.16 7.70 1.45
C VAL A 137 6.04 8.39 0.69
N ASN A 138 5.63 7.81 -0.43
CA ASN A 138 4.62 8.38 -1.33
C ASN A 138 3.71 7.33 -1.98
N ASP A 139 3.68 6.11 -1.45
CA ASP A 139 2.84 5.01 -1.91
C ASP A 139 1.33 5.30 -1.79
N ASP A 140 0.96 6.22 -0.90
CA ASP A 140 -0.39 6.79 -0.78
C ASP A 140 -0.83 7.57 -2.04
N LYS A 141 0.11 7.99 -2.89
CA LYS A 141 -0.17 8.73 -4.14
C LYS A 141 -0.47 7.82 -5.32
N TYR A 142 -0.42 6.49 -5.16
CA TYR A 142 -0.72 5.57 -6.23
C TYR A 142 -2.22 5.58 -6.57
N ASP A 143 -2.56 6.00 -7.79
CA ASP A 143 -3.90 5.87 -8.37
C ASP A 143 -3.95 4.69 -9.35
N LYS A 144 -4.77 3.67 -9.04
CA LYS A 144 -4.95 2.50 -9.89
C LYS A 144 -5.61 2.82 -11.23
N ALA A 145 -6.43 3.86 -11.33
CA ALA A 145 -7.10 4.23 -12.57
C ALA A 145 -6.14 4.92 -13.55
N GLU A 146 -5.16 5.66 -13.04
CA GLU A 146 -4.28 6.51 -13.85
C GLU A 146 -2.85 5.96 -14.01
N HIS A 147 -2.33 5.27 -13.00
CA HIS A 147 -0.92 4.86 -12.98
C HIS A 147 -0.72 3.42 -13.43
N HIS A 148 -0.33 3.22 -14.69
CA HIS A 148 -0.15 1.92 -15.32
C HIS A 148 1.31 1.50 -15.51
N VAL A 149 2.18 2.47 -15.75
CA VAL A 149 3.62 2.32 -15.87
C VAL A 149 4.27 2.97 -14.65
N ILE A 150 4.68 2.15 -13.71
CA ILE A 150 5.13 2.57 -12.38
C ILE A 150 6.63 2.32 -12.26
N SER A 151 7.37 3.22 -11.63
CA SER A 151 8.78 3.03 -11.28
C SER A 151 8.90 2.76 -9.78
N ASN A 152 9.62 1.70 -9.41
CA ASN A 152 10.01 1.44 -8.02
C ASN A 152 11.28 2.22 -7.61
N ALA A 153 11.63 3.27 -8.36
CA ALA A 153 12.87 4.03 -8.22
C ALA A 153 14.13 3.15 -8.25
N SER A 154 15.23 3.63 -7.65
CA SER A 154 16.46 2.87 -7.44
C SER A 154 16.58 2.34 -6.00
N CYS A 155 17.47 1.37 -5.79
CA CYS A 155 17.84 0.91 -4.45
C CYS A 155 18.34 2.05 -3.54
N THR A 156 19.18 2.94 -4.07
CA THR A 156 19.67 4.11 -3.31
C THR A 156 18.55 5.10 -2.99
N THR A 157 17.60 5.32 -3.90
CA THR A 157 16.43 6.20 -3.63
C THR A 157 15.55 5.60 -2.54
N ASN A 158 15.30 4.28 -2.57
CA ASN A 158 14.54 3.60 -1.53
C ASN A 158 15.21 3.67 -0.15
N CYS A 159 16.55 3.71 -0.10
CA CYS A 159 17.27 3.94 1.16
C CYS A 159 17.21 5.40 1.61
N LEU A 160 17.45 6.35 0.70
CA LEU A 160 17.58 7.76 1.01
C LEU A 160 16.23 8.42 1.35
N ALA A 161 15.16 8.11 0.62
CA ALA A 161 13.90 8.82 0.73
C ALA A 161 13.21 8.70 2.11
N PRO A 162 13.18 7.53 2.78
CA PRO A 162 12.63 7.42 4.14
C PRO A 162 13.38 8.31 5.15
N VAL A 163 14.72 8.34 5.09
CA VAL A 163 15.53 9.20 5.96
C VAL A 163 15.29 10.68 5.65
N ALA A 164 15.25 11.04 4.36
CA ALA A 164 14.98 12.40 3.93
C ALA A 164 13.58 12.88 4.33
N LYS A 165 12.56 12.01 4.26
CA LYS A 165 11.19 12.29 4.73
C LYS A 165 11.19 12.70 6.19
N VAL A 166 11.76 11.86 7.07
CA VAL A 166 11.80 12.13 8.51
C VAL A 166 12.54 13.43 8.81
N LEU A 167 13.74 13.60 8.25
CA LEU A 167 14.53 14.82 8.47
C LEU A 167 13.81 16.08 7.97
N HIS A 168 13.10 15.99 6.83
CA HIS A 168 12.37 17.12 6.28
C HIS A 168 11.12 17.45 7.08
N GLU A 169 10.30 16.46 7.43
CA GLU A 169 9.08 16.66 8.20
C GLU A 169 9.37 17.16 9.62
N SER A 170 10.42 16.64 10.27
CA SER A 170 10.79 17.05 11.62
C SER A 170 11.51 18.40 11.67
N PHE A 171 12.43 18.66 10.73
CA PHE A 171 13.40 19.75 10.85
C PHE A 171 13.52 20.68 9.64
N GLY A 172 12.97 20.27 8.49
CA GLY A 172 12.97 21.02 7.24
C GLY A 172 14.34 21.08 6.56
N ILE A 173 14.60 20.18 5.60
CA ILE A 173 15.80 20.25 4.75
C ILE A 173 15.78 21.49 3.84
N GLU A 174 16.89 22.25 3.85
CA GLU A 174 17.14 23.39 2.97
C GLU A 174 17.96 22.98 1.74
N SER A 175 19.06 22.25 1.96
CA SER A 175 19.88 21.67 0.91
C SER A 175 20.65 20.47 1.44
N GLY A 176 21.14 19.61 0.56
CA GLY A 176 21.95 18.48 0.97
C GLY A 176 22.72 17.82 -0.16
N LEU A 177 23.79 17.15 0.24
CA LEU A 177 24.62 16.33 -0.63
C LEU A 177 24.66 14.92 -0.09
N MET A 178 24.49 13.96 -1.00
CA MET A 178 24.59 12.54 -0.70
C MET A 178 25.75 11.92 -1.44
N THR A 179 26.51 11.08 -0.75
CA THR A 179 27.41 10.10 -1.37
C THR A 179 26.87 8.71 -1.05
N THR A 180 26.69 7.86 -2.05
CA THR A 180 26.48 6.43 -1.77
C THR A 180 27.77 5.67 -1.97
N VAL A 181 28.26 5.04 -0.91
CA VAL A 181 29.34 4.04 -0.99
C VAL A 181 28.64 2.73 -1.31
N HIS A 182 28.74 2.33 -2.57
CA HIS A 182 27.84 1.34 -3.14
C HIS A 182 28.63 0.11 -3.57
N ALA A 183 28.13 -1.08 -3.25
CA ALA A 183 28.60 -2.33 -3.83
C ALA A 183 28.65 -2.26 -5.37
N TYR A 184 29.58 -2.97 -6.00
CA TYR A 184 29.58 -3.08 -7.46
C TYR A 184 28.37 -3.91 -7.92
N THR A 185 27.90 -3.65 -9.15
CA THR A 185 26.77 -4.36 -9.76
C THR A 185 27.18 -4.98 -11.09
N GLY A 186 26.22 -5.64 -11.77
CA GLY A 186 26.45 -6.21 -13.10
C GLY A 186 26.81 -5.19 -14.21
N ASP A 187 26.65 -3.90 -13.96
CA ASP A 187 27.07 -2.84 -14.90
C ASP A 187 28.59 -2.57 -14.85
N GLN A 188 29.24 -2.82 -13.70
CA GLN A 188 30.70 -2.69 -13.59
C GLN A 188 31.41 -3.91 -14.18
N ARG A 189 32.69 -3.74 -14.53
CA ARG A 189 33.49 -4.79 -15.17
C ARG A 189 34.39 -5.51 -14.16
N VAL A 190 34.48 -6.83 -14.28
CA VAL A 190 35.40 -7.64 -13.45
C VAL A 190 36.86 -7.29 -13.76
N HIS A 191 37.17 -7.08 -15.03
CA HIS A 191 38.46 -6.59 -15.53
C HIS A 191 38.25 -5.34 -16.36
N ASP A 192 39.32 -4.57 -16.62
CA ASP A 192 39.23 -3.40 -17.50
C ASP A 192 38.63 -3.79 -18.87
N PHE A 193 37.45 -3.27 -19.20
CA PHE A 193 36.67 -3.65 -20.39
C PHE A 193 35.75 -2.51 -20.86
N PRO A 194 35.38 -2.41 -22.15
CA PRO A 194 34.55 -1.32 -22.64
C PRO A 194 33.25 -1.08 -21.84
N ASN A 195 33.03 0.19 -21.47
CA ASN A 195 31.80 0.73 -20.89
C ASN A 195 31.69 2.20 -21.34
N SER A 196 30.47 2.73 -21.49
CA SER A 196 30.24 4.14 -21.84
C SER A 196 30.74 5.10 -20.76
N ASP A 197 30.72 4.69 -19.50
CA ASP A 197 31.38 5.37 -18.40
C ASP A 197 32.81 4.83 -18.26
N MET A 198 33.80 5.65 -18.61
CA MET A 198 35.23 5.30 -18.58
C MET A 198 35.74 4.90 -17.19
N ARG A 199 35.06 5.34 -16.12
CA ARG A 199 35.40 4.91 -14.76
C ARG A 199 34.81 3.54 -14.45
N ARG A 200 33.57 3.27 -14.87
CA ARG A 200 32.93 1.93 -14.73
C ARG A 200 33.56 0.86 -15.64
N ALA A 201 34.33 1.29 -16.64
CA ALA A 201 35.14 0.41 -17.47
C ALA A 201 36.30 -0.26 -16.71
N ARG A 202 36.67 0.23 -15.52
CA ARG A 202 37.79 -0.27 -14.71
C ARG A 202 37.37 -1.45 -13.82
N ALA A 203 38.33 -2.31 -13.48
CA ALA A 203 38.13 -3.50 -12.66
C ALA A 203 37.49 -3.17 -11.29
N ALA A 204 36.23 -3.61 -11.10
CA ALA A 204 35.38 -3.29 -9.97
C ALA A 204 35.92 -3.79 -8.62
N THR A 205 36.57 -4.96 -8.62
CA THR A 205 37.05 -5.60 -7.40
C THR A 205 38.40 -5.05 -6.90
N LEU A 206 38.97 -4.06 -7.61
CA LEU A 206 40.29 -3.48 -7.31
C LEU A 206 40.25 -1.95 -7.20
N SER A 207 39.07 -1.32 -7.26
CA SER A 207 38.96 0.13 -7.37
C SER A 207 37.79 0.68 -6.56
N MET A 208 37.97 1.91 -6.06
CA MET A 208 36.88 2.79 -5.67
C MET A 208 36.54 3.66 -6.88
N ILE A 209 35.36 3.46 -7.48
CA ILE A 209 35.00 4.03 -8.78
C ILE A 209 33.95 5.13 -8.58
N PRO A 210 34.30 6.43 -8.67
CA PRO A 210 33.33 7.49 -8.52
C PRO A 210 32.50 7.64 -9.79
N THR A 211 31.18 7.72 -9.67
CA THR A 211 30.24 7.84 -10.79
C THR A 211 29.04 8.70 -10.41
N THR A 212 28.35 9.28 -11.40
CA THR A 212 27.13 10.05 -11.18
C THR A 212 25.99 9.13 -10.73
N THR A 213 25.06 9.67 -9.92
CA THR A 213 23.83 8.97 -9.53
C THR A 213 22.64 9.92 -9.64
N GLY A 214 21.51 9.41 -10.14
CA GLY A 214 20.25 10.17 -10.13
C GLY A 214 19.47 10.03 -8.83
N ALA A 215 19.98 9.27 -7.84
CA ALA A 215 19.18 8.85 -6.69
C ALA A 215 18.73 10.00 -5.78
N ALA A 216 19.60 10.99 -5.51
CA ALA A 216 19.25 12.18 -4.73
C ALA A 216 18.26 13.07 -5.47
N VAL A 217 18.48 13.29 -6.77
CA VAL A 217 17.56 14.06 -7.63
C VAL A 217 16.19 13.38 -7.68
N ALA A 218 16.15 12.05 -7.73
CA ALA A 218 14.91 11.26 -7.74
C ALA A 218 14.12 11.37 -6.43
N VAL A 219 14.72 11.77 -5.31
CA VAL A 219 13.96 12.08 -4.08
C VAL A 219 12.97 13.20 -4.34
N GLY A 220 13.31 14.18 -5.18
CA GLY A 220 12.39 15.26 -5.58
C GLY A 220 11.15 14.77 -6.33
N LYS A 221 11.16 13.56 -6.93
CA LYS A 221 9.98 12.96 -7.55
C LYS A 221 8.99 12.40 -6.52
N VAL A 222 9.48 11.88 -5.39
CA VAL A 222 8.66 11.23 -4.36
C VAL A 222 8.31 12.17 -3.20
N LEU A 223 9.20 13.12 -2.91
CA LEU A 223 9.05 14.22 -1.95
C LEU A 223 9.22 15.56 -2.71
N PRO A 224 8.15 16.07 -3.37
CA PRO A 224 8.23 17.28 -4.21
C PRO A 224 8.80 18.52 -3.53
N GLU A 225 8.61 18.65 -2.22
CA GLU A 225 9.16 19.71 -1.37
C GLU A 225 10.69 19.68 -1.24
N LEU A 226 11.32 18.58 -1.64
CA LEU A 226 12.77 18.39 -1.75
C LEU A 226 13.31 18.51 -3.18
N ASN A 227 12.45 18.80 -4.16
CA ASN A 227 12.87 18.92 -5.55
C ASN A 227 13.92 20.03 -5.71
N GLY A 228 15.06 19.69 -6.31
CA GLY A 228 16.21 20.59 -6.49
C GLY A 228 17.03 20.88 -5.23
N LYS A 229 16.71 20.27 -4.07
CA LYS A 229 17.45 20.50 -2.81
C LYS A 229 18.52 19.46 -2.51
N LEU A 230 18.40 18.27 -3.10
CA LEU A 230 19.32 17.16 -2.88
C LEU A 230 20.03 16.79 -4.18
N ASP A 231 21.34 16.63 -4.10
CA ASP A 231 22.18 16.11 -5.19
C ASP A 231 23.23 15.14 -4.62
N GLY A 232 23.95 14.42 -5.48
CA GLY A 232 24.95 13.48 -5.02
C GLY A 232 25.69 12.69 -6.09
N PHE A 233 26.61 11.86 -5.62
CA PHE A 233 27.36 10.92 -6.46
C PHE A 233 27.49 9.57 -5.76
N ALA A 234 27.98 8.58 -6.49
CA ALA A 234 28.27 7.26 -5.95
C ALA A 234 29.76 6.96 -6.03
N ILE A 235 30.26 6.17 -5.09
CA ILE A 235 31.56 5.52 -5.16
C ILE A 235 31.29 4.01 -5.15
N ARG A 236 31.56 3.32 -6.27
CA ARG A 236 31.49 1.86 -6.31
C ARG A 236 32.70 1.28 -5.61
N VAL A 237 32.50 0.38 -4.66
CA VAL A 237 33.58 -0.22 -3.86
C VAL A 237 33.64 -1.74 -4.05
N PRO A 238 34.78 -2.39 -3.74
CA PRO A 238 34.97 -3.84 -3.87
C PRO A 238 34.16 -4.73 -2.90
N THR A 239 32.89 -4.42 -2.65
CA THR A 239 31.94 -5.29 -1.96
C THR A 239 30.88 -5.79 -2.96
N PRO A 240 30.48 -7.07 -2.89
CA PRO A 240 29.56 -7.66 -3.87
C PRO A 240 28.09 -7.31 -3.61
N ASN A 241 27.75 -6.93 -2.36
CA ASN A 241 26.43 -6.50 -1.95
C ASN A 241 26.53 -5.63 -0.68
N VAL A 242 25.40 -5.02 -0.33
CA VAL A 242 25.23 -4.04 0.73
C VAL A 242 25.95 -2.74 0.43
N SER A 243 25.22 -1.66 0.63
CA SER A 243 25.65 -0.30 0.34
C SER A 243 25.24 0.61 1.50
N VAL A 244 25.83 1.79 1.55
CA VAL A 244 25.49 2.82 2.54
C VAL A 244 25.28 4.16 1.85
N VAL A 245 24.24 4.86 2.29
CA VAL A 245 24.01 6.26 1.96
C VAL A 245 24.68 7.10 3.04
N ASP A 246 25.52 8.02 2.62
CA ASP A 246 26.06 9.10 3.42
C ASP A 246 25.37 10.40 3.01
N LEU A 247 24.47 10.89 3.86
CA LEU A 247 23.68 12.09 3.62
C LEU A 247 24.18 13.22 4.53
N THR A 248 24.57 14.34 3.92
CA THR A 248 24.86 15.59 4.64
C THR A 248 23.85 16.65 4.24
N VAL A 249 23.12 17.22 5.21
CA VAL A 249 22.03 18.18 4.97
C VAL A 249 22.16 19.40 5.87
N ASP A 250 21.79 20.55 5.31
CA ASP A 250 21.47 21.74 6.09
C ASP A 250 19.98 21.76 6.40
N LEU A 251 19.65 21.96 7.67
CA LEU A 251 18.29 21.95 8.19
C LEU A 251 17.89 23.35 8.66
N LYS A 252 16.61 23.70 8.46
CA LYS A 252 16.01 24.94 8.97
C LYS A 252 16.08 24.99 10.50
N GLN A 253 15.65 23.91 11.13
CA GLN A 253 15.85 23.71 12.56
C GLN A 253 17.27 23.22 12.80
N LYS A 254 17.84 23.52 13.97
CA LYS A 254 19.23 23.20 14.32
C LYS A 254 19.28 22.15 15.44
N PRO A 255 18.85 20.89 15.16
CA PRO A 255 18.77 19.84 16.18
C PRO A 255 20.15 19.32 16.59
N SER A 256 20.22 18.70 17.77
CA SER A 256 21.38 17.90 18.20
C SER A 256 21.39 16.52 17.53
N ALA A 257 22.51 15.79 17.64
CA ALA A 257 22.61 14.42 17.12
C ALA A 257 21.58 13.50 17.79
N GLU A 258 21.39 13.65 19.11
CA GLU A 258 20.40 12.88 19.88
C GLU A 258 18.98 13.18 19.40
N THR A 259 18.67 14.45 19.11
CA THR A 259 17.34 14.85 18.63
C THR A 259 17.05 14.26 17.24
N VAL A 260 18.06 14.25 16.35
CA VAL A 260 17.97 13.63 15.02
C VAL A 260 17.76 12.12 15.15
N ASN A 261 18.56 11.45 15.99
CA ASN A 261 18.47 10.02 16.21
C ASN A 261 17.12 9.62 16.80
N THR A 262 16.59 10.37 17.78
CA THR A 262 15.26 10.12 18.35
C THR A 262 14.17 10.21 17.29
N ALA A 263 14.16 11.25 16.45
CA ALA A 263 13.14 11.38 15.40
C ALA A 263 13.18 10.22 14.39
N LEU A 264 14.38 9.79 14.00
CA LEU A 264 14.55 8.66 13.09
C LEU A 264 14.20 7.32 13.74
N LYS A 265 14.48 7.15 15.03
CA LYS A 265 14.09 5.97 15.81
C LYS A 265 12.57 5.88 15.95
N GLU A 266 11.91 6.99 16.32
CA GLU A 266 10.45 7.05 16.44
C GLU A 266 9.75 6.75 15.12
N ALA A 267 10.29 7.24 14.00
CA ALA A 267 9.77 6.90 12.68
C ALA A 267 10.00 5.42 12.34
N ALA A 268 11.19 4.88 12.61
CA ALA A 268 11.54 3.48 12.39
C ALA A 268 10.66 2.51 13.20
N GLU A 269 10.34 2.85 14.45
CA GLU A 269 9.50 2.05 15.35
C GLU A 269 8.00 2.37 15.21
N GLY A 270 7.63 3.26 14.27
CA GLY A 270 6.29 3.80 14.12
C GLY A 270 5.86 3.86 12.66
N SER A 271 5.80 5.07 12.09
CA SER A 271 5.22 5.31 10.77
C SER A 271 5.96 4.66 9.59
N LEU A 272 7.22 4.26 9.80
CA LEU A 272 8.08 3.62 8.81
C LEU A 272 8.54 2.21 9.26
N ASP A 273 7.82 1.58 10.20
CA ASP A 273 8.09 0.19 10.59
C ASP A 273 8.05 -0.74 9.36
N GLY A 274 8.99 -1.68 9.31
CA GLY A 274 9.23 -2.54 8.14
C GLY A 274 9.90 -1.86 6.94
N ILE A 275 10.13 -0.55 6.97
CA ILE A 275 10.80 0.22 5.89
C ILE A 275 12.13 0.82 6.35
N LEU A 276 12.11 1.56 7.47
CA LEU A 276 13.28 2.18 8.09
C LEU A 276 13.65 1.42 9.38
N GLY A 277 14.90 0.98 9.49
CA GLY A 277 15.48 0.44 10.71
C GLY A 277 16.37 1.45 11.42
N TYR A 278 16.67 1.16 12.68
CA TYR A 278 17.55 1.96 13.52
C TYR A 278 18.53 1.04 14.26
N SER A 279 19.84 1.28 14.14
CA SER A 279 20.88 0.48 14.78
C SER A 279 21.78 1.33 15.67
N GLU A 280 21.99 0.87 16.90
CA GLU A 280 22.98 1.40 17.86
C GLU A 280 24.19 0.47 17.99
N LEU A 281 24.19 -0.64 17.25
CA LEU A 281 25.23 -1.66 17.30
C LEU A 281 26.39 -1.30 16.35
N ASP A 282 27.61 -1.67 16.75
CA ASP A 282 28.82 -1.52 15.95
C ASP A 282 28.88 -2.58 14.82
N LEU A 283 28.02 -2.42 13.81
CA LEU A 283 27.88 -3.35 12.68
C LEU A 283 28.66 -2.89 11.44
N VAL A 284 28.84 -3.80 10.49
CA VAL A 284 29.47 -3.55 9.19
C VAL A 284 28.61 -4.07 8.04
N SER A 285 29.00 -3.75 6.79
CA SER A 285 28.23 -4.08 5.58
C SER A 285 27.72 -5.54 5.52
N SER A 286 28.54 -6.53 5.88
CA SER A 286 28.14 -7.94 5.81
C SER A 286 26.96 -8.29 6.72
N ASP A 287 26.78 -7.58 7.82
CA ASP A 287 25.73 -7.86 8.81
C ASP A 287 24.34 -7.45 8.31
N PHE A 288 24.28 -6.61 7.27
CA PHE A 288 23.04 -6.20 6.62
C PHE A 288 22.71 -7.03 5.37
N ASN A 289 23.52 -8.04 5.02
CA ASN A 289 23.23 -8.90 3.87
C ASN A 289 21.96 -9.74 4.14
N GLY A 290 20.99 -9.68 3.23
CA GLY A 290 19.67 -10.28 3.42
C GLY A 290 18.71 -9.46 4.30
N ASN A 291 19.10 -8.24 4.69
CA ASN A 291 18.20 -7.33 5.39
C ASN A 291 17.06 -6.88 4.45
N LYS A 292 15.81 -7.02 4.93
CA LYS A 292 14.59 -6.73 4.13
C LYS A 292 14.19 -5.26 4.14
N LEU A 293 14.71 -4.45 5.07
CA LEU A 293 14.38 -3.04 5.21
C LEU A 293 14.98 -2.24 4.05
N SER A 294 14.35 -1.12 3.71
CA SER A 294 14.85 -0.23 2.66
C SER A 294 16.07 0.56 3.10
N SER A 295 16.15 0.85 4.40
CA SER A 295 17.11 1.75 5.00
C SER A 295 17.32 1.36 6.46
N VAL A 296 18.55 1.34 6.96
CA VAL A 296 18.86 1.11 8.38
C VAL A 296 19.83 2.17 8.86
N LEU A 297 19.34 3.11 9.68
CA LEU A 297 20.16 4.19 10.23
C LEU A 297 21.25 3.62 11.12
N ASP A 298 22.48 4.10 10.90
CA ASP A 298 23.63 3.85 11.76
C ASP A 298 23.77 5.00 12.77
N ALA A 299 23.08 4.87 13.91
CA ALA A 299 22.91 5.95 14.87
C ALA A 299 24.22 6.49 15.49
N PRO A 300 25.23 5.67 15.79
CA PRO A 300 26.54 6.14 16.24
C PRO A 300 27.26 7.07 15.25
N PHE A 301 26.91 6.98 13.96
CA PHE A 301 27.50 7.78 12.89
C PHE A 301 26.74 9.06 12.57
N THR A 302 25.64 9.37 13.27
CA THR A 302 25.02 10.70 13.20
C THR A 302 25.97 11.76 13.74
N LYS A 303 26.28 12.78 12.94
CA LYS A 303 27.13 13.91 13.32
C LYS A 303 26.41 15.23 13.09
N VAL A 304 26.72 16.21 13.93
CA VAL A 304 26.25 17.59 13.82
C VAL A 304 27.46 18.51 13.95
N ILE A 305 27.59 19.45 13.03
CA ILE A 305 28.61 20.51 13.07
C ILE A 305 27.92 21.86 13.29
N ASP A 306 28.57 22.76 14.03
CA ASP A 306 28.11 24.11 14.38
C ASP A 306 27.31 24.76 13.23
N ASN A 307 26.06 25.17 13.52
CA ASN A 307 24.99 25.63 12.61
C ASN A 307 24.10 24.56 11.98
N GLY A 308 23.99 23.36 12.58
CA GLY A 308 22.98 22.35 12.23
C GLY A 308 23.18 21.71 10.86
N LEU A 309 24.44 21.66 10.40
CA LEU A 309 24.83 20.77 9.32
C LEU A 309 24.87 19.35 9.87
N ILE A 310 23.93 18.51 9.44
CA ILE A 310 23.75 17.14 9.91
C ILE A 310 24.34 16.18 8.90
N LYS A 311 25.00 15.14 9.40
CA LYS A 311 25.44 13.98 8.62
C LYS A 311 24.85 12.72 9.21
N VAL A 312 24.20 11.90 8.38
CA VAL A 312 23.66 10.59 8.76
C VAL A 312 24.13 9.52 7.78
N LEU A 313 24.36 8.31 8.31
CA LEU A 313 24.63 7.12 7.51
C LEU A 313 23.45 6.17 7.59
N SER A 314 23.06 5.60 6.45
CA SER A 314 22.03 4.56 6.42
C SER A 314 22.42 3.41 5.50
N TRP A 315 22.44 2.21 6.05
CA TRP A 315 22.76 0.97 5.35
C TRP A 315 21.56 0.45 4.58
N TYR A 316 21.82 -0.26 3.49
CA TYR A 316 20.80 -0.96 2.75
C TYR A 316 21.39 -2.13 1.98
N ASP A 317 20.69 -3.26 1.99
CA ASP A 317 20.94 -4.32 1.03
C ASP A 317 20.35 -3.87 -0.32
N ASN A 318 21.24 -3.41 -1.21
CA ASN A 318 20.85 -2.85 -2.51
C ASN A 318 20.21 -3.86 -3.46
N GLU A 319 20.30 -5.15 -3.15
CA GLU A 319 19.61 -6.20 -3.90
C GLU A 319 18.34 -6.66 -3.17
N TRP A 320 18.47 -6.99 -1.88
CA TRP A 320 17.42 -7.68 -1.12
C TRP A 320 16.34 -6.74 -0.61
N GLY A 321 16.70 -5.68 0.11
CA GLY A 321 15.72 -4.68 0.59
C GLY A 321 14.95 -4.07 -0.58
N TYR A 322 15.66 -3.77 -1.67
CA TYR A 322 15.04 -3.29 -2.92
C TYR A 322 14.05 -4.30 -3.53
N SER A 323 14.42 -5.58 -3.60
CA SER A 323 13.56 -6.62 -4.17
C SER A 323 12.31 -6.86 -3.32
N ASN A 324 12.41 -6.72 -1.99
CA ASN A 324 11.23 -6.76 -1.10
C ASN A 324 10.28 -5.59 -1.40
N ARG A 325 10.80 -4.35 -1.54
CA ARG A 325 9.97 -3.20 -1.98
C ARG A 325 9.31 -3.42 -3.33
N LEU A 326 10.03 -4.02 -4.26
CA LEU A 326 9.52 -4.28 -5.60
C LEU A 326 8.31 -5.23 -5.57
N VAL A 327 8.40 -6.34 -4.84
CA VAL A 327 7.28 -7.29 -4.74
C VAL A 327 6.14 -6.77 -3.87
N GLU A 328 6.45 -5.98 -2.84
CA GLU A 328 5.44 -5.28 -2.05
C GLU A 328 4.70 -4.25 -2.89
N LEU A 329 5.35 -3.52 -3.80
CA LEU A 329 4.71 -2.55 -4.69
C LEU A 329 3.76 -3.23 -5.67
N VAL A 330 4.19 -4.38 -6.22
CA VAL A 330 3.34 -5.23 -7.08
C VAL A 330 2.08 -5.67 -6.33
N VAL A 331 2.20 -5.98 -5.04
CA VAL A 331 1.03 -6.33 -4.21
C VAL A 331 0.25 -5.10 -3.78
N GLN A 332 0.87 -3.97 -3.40
CA GLN A 332 0.21 -2.72 -3.01
C GLN A 332 -0.75 -2.21 -4.09
N ALA A 333 -0.42 -2.41 -5.36
CA ALA A 333 -1.32 -2.15 -6.48
C ALA A 333 -2.65 -2.96 -6.42
N VAL A 334 -2.74 -3.96 -5.54
CA VAL A 334 -3.84 -4.93 -5.30
C VAL A 334 -4.15 -5.11 -3.79
N ALA A 335 -3.37 -4.52 -2.87
CA ALA A 335 -3.13 -5.08 -1.52
C ALA A 335 -4.26 -4.93 -0.54
N PHE A 336 -5.00 -3.82 -0.56
CA PHE A 336 -5.94 -3.51 0.52
C PHE A 336 -6.98 -4.64 0.71
N THR A 337 -7.55 -5.10 -0.39
CA THR A 337 -8.60 -6.12 -0.35
C THR A 337 -8.05 -7.52 -0.04
N THR A 338 -6.83 -7.82 -0.49
CA THR A 338 -6.17 -9.10 -0.23
C THR A 338 -5.66 -9.21 1.20
N ALA A 339 -5.07 -8.14 1.74
CA ALA A 339 -4.59 -8.08 3.11
C ALA A 339 -5.74 -8.22 4.11
N LEU A 340 -6.86 -7.52 3.87
CA LEU A 340 -8.05 -7.66 4.71
C LEU A 340 -8.56 -9.12 4.70
N LYS A 341 -8.65 -9.74 3.51
CA LYS A 341 -9.10 -11.14 3.37
C LYS A 341 -8.27 -12.12 4.19
N ALA A 342 -6.95 -11.95 4.25
CA ALA A 342 -6.08 -12.80 5.06
C ALA A 342 -6.27 -12.57 6.57
N LEU A 343 -6.39 -11.31 6.99
CA LEU A 343 -6.52 -10.95 8.41
C LEU A 343 -7.80 -11.45 9.06
N VAL A 344 -8.90 -11.48 8.30
CA VAL A 344 -10.21 -11.84 8.83
C VAL A 344 -10.66 -13.26 8.46
N ALA A 345 -9.84 -14.02 7.73
CA ALA A 345 -10.22 -15.34 7.20
C ALA A 345 -10.73 -16.31 8.29
N ASP A 346 -10.11 -16.26 9.48
CA ASP A 346 -10.43 -17.13 10.62
C ASP A 346 -11.39 -16.47 11.63
N ASP A 347 -11.74 -15.19 11.45
CA ASP A 347 -12.65 -14.50 12.36
C ASP A 347 -14.10 -14.79 11.96
N THR A 348 -14.72 -15.70 12.71
CA THR A 348 -16.14 -16.02 12.58
C THR A 348 -17.00 -15.32 13.64
N GLY A 349 -16.38 -14.55 14.54
CA GLY A 349 -17.06 -13.88 15.65
C GLY A 349 -17.66 -12.53 15.28
N VAL A 350 -17.22 -11.94 14.16
CA VAL A 350 -17.67 -10.65 13.66
C VAL A 350 -18.05 -10.72 12.18
N GLU A 351 -18.95 -9.85 11.74
CA GLU A 351 -19.25 -9.65 10.32
C GLU A 351 -18.38 -8.52 9.78
N VAL A 352 -17.62 -8.80 8.72
CA VAL A 352 -16.69 -7.84 8.12
C VAL A 352 -17.28 -7.27 6.84
N ILE A 353 -17.43 -5.96 6.78
CA ILE A 353 -18.07 -5.25 5.68
C ILE A 353 -17.10 -4.19 5.14
N VAL A 354 -16.95 -4.10 3.81
CA VAL A 354 -16.17 -3.06 3.14
C VAL A 354 -17.05 -2.18 2.26
N ALA A 355 -16.93 -0.86 2.40
CA ALA A 355 -17.71 0.13 1.66
C ALA A 355 -16.83 1.03 0.77
N PRO A 356 -16.30 0.53 -0.37
CA PRO A 356 -15.45 1.33 -1.24
C PRO A 356 -16.27 2.35 -2.06
N PRO A 357 -15.61 3.33 -2.71
CA PRO A 357 -16.28 4.22 -3.67
C PRO A 357 -16.99 3.45 -4.79
N PHE A 358 -18.06 4.01 -5.36
CA PHE A 358 -18.86 3.35 -6.42
C PHE A 358 -18.02 2.81 -7.58
N THR A 359 -16.99 3.56 -8.00
CA THR A 359 -16.08 3.19 -9.09
C THR A 359 -15.24 1.95 -8.80
N ALA A 360 -15.14 1.53 -7.54
CA ALA A 360 -14.35 0.39 -7.09
C ALA A 360 -15.20 -0.83 -6.69
N LEU A 361 -16.53 -0.73 -6.69
CA LEU A 361 -17.42 -1.81 -6.21
C LEU A 361 -17.17 -3.15 -6.93
N SER A 362 -17.17 -3.16 -8.26
CA SER A 362 -16.93 -4.39 -9.04
C SER A 362 -15.55 -5.01 -8.74
N ALA A 363 -14.52 -4.18 -8.66
CA ALA A 363 -13.15 -4.66 -8.41
C ALA A 363 -13.00 -5.25 -7.00
N VAL A 364 -13.66 -4.66 -5.99
CA VAL A 364 -13.65 -5.19 -4.62
C VAL A 364 -14.50 -6.45 -4.53
N SER A 365 -15.67 -6.48 -5.19
CA SER A 365 -16.54 -7.67 -5.30
C SER A 365 -15.76 -8.90 -5.78
N ASP A 366 -15.05 -8.76 -6.90
CA ASP A 366 -14.20 -9.82 -7.46
C ASP A 366 -13.08 -10.23 -6.50
N ALA A 367 -12.47 -9.27 -5.80
CA ALA A 367 -11.35 -9.52 -4.91
C ALA A 367 -11.77 -10.25 -3.60
N ILE A 368 -12.94 -9.93 -3.04
CA ILE A 368 -13.47 -10.57 -1.83
C ILE A 368 -14.24 -11.87 -2.11
N ALA A 369 -14.45 -12.25 -3.37
CA ALA A 369 -15.16 -13.47 -3.73
C ALA A 369 -14.61 -14.69 -2.98
N GLY A 370 -15.52 -15.49 -2.41
CA GLY A 370 -15.19 -16.69 -1.62
C GLY A 370 -14.54 -16.41 -0.25
N SER A 371 -14.61 -15.18 0.26
CA SER A 371 -14.24 -14.81 1.64
C SER A 371 -15.47 -14.64 2.53
N ASN A 372 -15.24 -14.40 3.83
CA ASN A 372 -16.26 -13.96 4.79
C ASN A 372 -16.54 -12.45 4.76
N ILE A 373 -15.88 -11.68 3.88
CA ILE A 373 -16.08 -10.23 3.75
C ILE A 373 -17.31 -9.95 2.88
N ARG A 374 -18.11 -8.97 3.29
CA ARG A 374 -19.31 -8.49 2.58
C ARG A 374 -19.06 -7.13 1.93
N LEU A 375 -19.66 -6.91 0.77
CA LEU A 375 -19.56 -5.63 0.05
C LEU A 375 -20.72 -4.70 0.40
N ALA A 376 -20.40 -3.44 0.67
CA ALA A 376 -21.36 -2.36 0.86
C ALA A 376 -21.17 -1.25 -0.18
N ALA A 377 -22.26 -0.61 -0.58
CA ALA A 377 -22.20 0.68 -1.27
C ALA A 377 -22.23 1.85 -0.27
N GLN A 378 -21.70 3.00 -0.67
CA GLN A 378 -21.67 4.20 0.18
C GLN A 378 -22.96 5.03 0.12
N ASP A 379 -23.83 4.79 -0.86
CA ASP A 379 -25.18 5.36 -0.96
C ASP A 379 -26.05 4.55 -1.96
N VAL A 380 -27.33 4.87 -2.07
CA VAL A 380 -28.24 4.34 -3.10
C VAL A 380 -29.37 5.30 -3.42
N TYR A 381 -29.86 5.23 -4.66
CA TYR A 381 -31.10 5.87 -5.08
C TYR A 381 -32.28 4.89 -4.99
N TRP A 382 -33.39 5.34 -4.40
CA TRP A 382 -34.49 4.47 -3.99
C TRP A 382 -35.42 4.00 -5.12
N LYS A 383 -35.27 4.52 -6.34
CA LYS A 383 -36.04 4.03 -7.50
C LYS A 383 -35.20 3.10 -8.35
N ASP A 384 -35.81 2.02 -8.81
CA ASP A 384 -35.16 0.99 -9.62
C ASP A 384 -34.76 1.51 -11.00
N SER A 385 -35.55 2.43 -11.57
CA SER A 385 -35.33 2.99 -12.91
C SER A 385 -35.94 4.38 -13.08
N GLY A 386 -35.45 5.13 -14.09
CA GLY A 386 -35.92 6.45 -14.47
C GLY A 386 -34.78 7.39 -14.86
N ALA A 387 -35.09 8.64 -15.21
CA ALA A 387 -34.10 9.63 -15.60
C ALA A 387 -33.42 10.28 -14.39
N PHE A 388 -32.53 9.53 -13.73
CA PHE A 388 -31.75 9.96 -12.56
C PHE A 388 -30.25 9.88 -12.86
N THR A 389 -29.80 10.67 -13.84
CA THR A 389 -28.41 10.66 -14.30
C THR A 389 -27.44 10.93 -13.15
N GLY A 390 -26.49 10.01 -12.94
CA GLY A 390 -25.48 10.09 -11.88
C GLY A 390 -25.85 9.36 -10.58
N GLU A 391 -27.10 8.91 -10.45
CA GLU A 391 -27.55 8.11 -9.30
C GLU A 391 -27.38 6.60 -9.58
N VAL A 392 -27.16 5.83 -8.51
CA VAL A 392 -27.01 4.37 -8.59
C VAL A 392 -28.18 3.72 -7.90
N SER A 393 -28.97 2.93 -8.64
CA SER A 393 -30.17 2.26 -8.12
C SER A 393 -29.83 0.99 -7.34
N VAL A 394 -30.78 0.51 -6.54
CA VAL A 394 -30.62 -0.73 -5.77
C VAL A 394 -30.29 -1.94 -6.67
N PRO A 395 -30.96 -2.16 -7.82
CA PRO A 395 -30.59 -3.25 -8.73
C PRO A 395 -29.16 -3.16 -9.26
N MET A 396 -28.67 -1.96 -9.58
CA MET A 396 -27.28 -1.77 -10.04
C MET A 396 -26.26 -2.18 -8.96
N LEU A 397 -26.56 -1.92 -7.68
CA LEU A 397 -25.72 -2.35 -6.57
C LEU A 397 -25.75 -3.86 -6.37
N LYS A 398 -26.92 -4.50 -6.55
CA LYS A 398 -27.02 -5.97 -6.52
C LYS A 398 -26.20 -6.59 -7.65
N ASP A 399 -26.24 -6.02 -8.86
CA ASP A 399 -25.45 -6.47 -10.00
C ASP A 399 -23.94 -6.31 -9.76
N ALA A 400 -23.53 -5.27 -9.02
CA ALA A 400 -22.14 -5.07 -8.59
C ALA A 400 -21.71 -6.03 -7.45
N GLY A 401 -22.62 -6.82 -6.88
CA GLY A 401 -22.35 -7.79 -5.81
C GLY A 401 -22.47 -7.22 -4.39
N CYS A 402 -23.12 -6.07 -4.20
CA CYS A 402 -23.35 -5.54 -2.85
C CYS A 402 -24.36 -6.39 -2.05
N ASP A 403 -24.05 -6.56 -0.77
CA ASP A 403 -24.92 -7.14 0.27
C ASP A 403 -25.44 -6.05 1.24
N TYR A 404 -24.70 -4.96 1.37
CA TYR A 404 -24.98 -3.85 2.29
C TYR A 404 -25.04 -2.49 1.57
N VAL A 405 -25.58 -1.49 2.25
CA VAL A 405 -25.52 -0.09 1.79
C VAL A 405 -25.55 0.87 2.97
N ILE A 406 -24.69 1.87 2.95
CA ILE A 406 -24.67 2.98 3.91
C ILE A 406 -25.75 4.00 3.49
N ILE A 407 -26.60 4.42 4.43
CA ILE A 407 -27.72 5.33 4.17
C ILE A 407 -27.78 6.42 5.25
N GLY A 408 -27.90 7.67 4.82
CA GLY A 408 -28.07 8.81 5.72
C GLY A 408 -26.79 9.24 6.43
N HIS A 409 -25.62 9.00 5.83
CA HIS A 409 -24.33 9.48 6.32
C HIS A 409 -24.31 11.02 6.44
N SER A 410 -23.52 11.56 7.37
CA SER A 410 -23.62 12.97 7.76
C SER A 410 -23.40 13.96 6.61
N GLU A 411 -22.43 13.70 5.74
CA GLU A 411 -22.10 14.49 4.55
C GLU A 411 -23.26 14.50 3.55
N ARG A 412 -23.99 13.39 3.42
CA ARG A 412 -25.18 13.32 2.55
C ARG A 412 -26.30 14.21 3.07
N ARG A 413 -26.52 14.21 4.38
CA ARG A 413 -27.50 15.09 5.02
C ARG A 413 -27.10 16.56 4.89
N GLN A 414 -25.83 16.87 5.18
CA GLN A 414 -25.32 18.23 5.25
C GLN A 414 -25.13 18.88 3.87
N TYR A 415 -24.51 18.18 2.94
CA TYR A 415 -24.08 18.75 1.66
C TYR A 415 -24.99 18.38 0.49
N PHE A 416 -25.71 17.27 0.59
CA PHE A 416 -26.57 16.76 -0.48
C PHE A 416 -28.07 16.77 -0.14
N GLY A 417 -28.43 17.31 1.04
CA GLY A 417 -29.82 17.57 1.41
C GLY A 417 -30.62 16.30 1.74
N GLU A 418 -29.96 15.21 2.13
CA GLU A 418 -30.65 13.98 2.48
C GLU A 418 -31.48 14.16 3.78
N THR A 419 -32.79 13.96 3.66
CA THR A 419 -33.76 14.08 4.77
C THR A 419 -34.11 12.72 5.35
N ASN A 420 -34.72 12.69 6.54
CA ASN A 420 -35.25 11.47 7.13
C ASN A 420 -36.22 10.72 6.21
N ASP A 421 -37.03 11.44 5.43
CA ASP A 421 -37.93 10.83 4.46
C ASP A 421 -37.18 10.15 3.32
N SER A 422 -36.16 10.81 2.77
CA SER A 422 -35.33 10.21 1.72
C SER A 422 -34.50 9.02 2.23
N VAL A 423 -33.97 9.09 3.47
CA VAL A 423 -33.32 7.97 4.15
C VAL A 423 -34.28 6.80 4.25
N ASN A 424 -35.51 7.04 4.70
CA ASN A 424 -36.52 5.98 4.83
C ASN A 424 -36.88 5.34 3.49
N GLN A 425 -36.97 6.13 2.42
CA GLN A 425 -37.20 5.62 1.07
C GLN A 425 -36.05 4.70 0.61
N LYS A 426 -34.80 5.11 0.82
CA LYS A 426 -33.62 4.30 0.50
C LYS A 426 -33.56 3.02 1.34
N VAL A 427 -33.84 3.10 2.65
CA VAL A 427 -33.89 1.94 3.55
C VAL A 427 -34.90 0.91 3.07
N LYS A 428 -36.13 1.34 2.74
CA LYS A 428 -37.17 0.45 2.21
C LYS A 428 -36.79 -0.15 0.86
N ALA A 429 -36.19 0.65 -0.02
CA ALA A 429 -35.76 0.18 -1.33
C ALA A 429 -34.63 -0.86 -1.23
N ALA A 430 -33.66 -0.65 -0.33
CA ALA A 430 -32.59 -1.59 -0.04
C ALA A 430 -33.15 -2.93 0.45
N LEU A 431 -34.02 -2.90 1.47
CA LEU A 431 -34.65 -4.10 2.04
C LEU A 431 -35.50 -4.86 1.01
N ALA A 432 -36.26 -4.14 0.17
CA ALA A 432 -37.10 -4.76 -0.86
C ALA A 432 -36.30 -5.59 -1.89
N HIS A 433 -35.01 -5.28 -2.07
CA HIS A 433 -34.09 -5.99 -2.95
C HIS A 433 -33.06 -6.86 -2.21
N GLY A 434 -33.24 -7.05 -0.91
CA GLY A 434 -32.36 -7.87 -0.08
C GLY A 434 -30.97 -7.30 0.14
N LEU A 435 -30.78 -5.97 0.05
CA LEU A 435 -29.64 -5.28 0.65
C LEU A 435 -29.93 -4.98 2.11
N LYS A 436 -28.92 -5.11 2.96
CA LYS A 436 -28.99 -4.75 4.37
C LYS A 436 -28.55 -3.28 4.58
N PRO A 437 -29.44 -2.40 5.06
CA PRO A 437 -29.09 -0.99 5.25
C PRO A 437 -28.30 -0.77 6.55
N ILE A 438 -27.24 0.03 6.44
CA ILE A 438 -26.49 0.62 7.56
C ILE A 438 -27.00 2.05 7.71
N ILE A 439 -27.85 2.28 8.70
CA ILE A 439 -28.55 3.55 8.92
C ILE A 439 -27.70 4.43 9.82
N CYS A 440 -27.13 5.49 9.24
CA CYS A 440 -26.26 6.41 9.96
C CYS A 440 -27.08 7.46 10.72
N VAL A 441 -26.74 7.63 11.98
CA VAL A 441 -27.35 8.59 12.90
C VAL A 441 -26.28 9.31 13.70
N GLY A 442 -26.38 10.62 13.83
CA GLY A 442 -25.44 11.39 14.63
C GLY A 442 -25.84 12.85 14.71
N GLU A 443 -25.38 13.51 15.77
CA GLU A 443 -25.53 14.94 16.01
C GLU A 443 -24.25 15.70 15.67
N GLN A 444 -24.42 16.99 15.35
CA GLN A 444 -23.34 17.96 15.20
C GLN A 444 -22.74 18.35 16.56
N LEU A 445 -21.56 18.98 16.54
CA LEU A 445 -20.90 19.41 17.79
C LEU A 445 -21.77 20.40 18.57
N GLU A 446 -22.36 21.36 17.86
CA GLU A 446 -23.19 22.41 18.44
C GLU A 446 -24.45 21.82 19.08
N GLU A 447 -25.02 20.77 18.47
CA GLU A 447 -26.18 20.05 18.99
C GLU A 447 -25.82 19.26 20.24
N ARG A 448 -24.64 18.61 20.28
CA ARG A 448 -24.13 17.93 21.47
C ARG A 448 -23.91 18.92 22.62
N GLU A 449 -23.25 20.04 22.35
CA GLU A 449 -22.96 21.09 23.33
C GLU A 449 -24.24 21.78 23.84
N ALA A 450 -25.28 21.86 23.00
CA ALA A 450 -26.60 22.36 23.38
C ALA A 450 -27.48 21.32 24.11
N GLY A 451 -27.00 20.09 24.34
CA GLY A 451 -27.77 19.03 24.99
C GLY A 451 -28.88 18.44 24.13
N GLN A 452 -28.75 18.49 22.80
CA GLN A 452 -29.77 18.08 21.83
C GLN A 452 -29.55 16.68 21.24
N THR A 453 -28.52 15.94 21.67
CA THR A 453 -28.18 14.60 21.17
C THR A 453 -29.40 13.67 21.10
N GLU A 454 -30.14 13.49 22.21
CA GLU A 454 -31.29 12.59 22.23
C GLU A 454 -32.39 13.00 21.23
N ALA A 455 -32.61 14.30 21.05
CA ALA A 455 -33.61 14.81 20.11
C ALA A 455 -33.22 14.50 18.66
N VAL A 456 -31.94 14.72 18.31
CA VAL A 456 -31.39 14.46 16.98
C VAL A 456 -31.39 12.96 16.68
N ILE A 457 -30.86 12.14 17.61
CA ILE A 457 -30.81 10.69 17.46
C ILE A 457 -32.21 10.10 17.35
N LYS A 458 -33.16 10.57 18.16
CA LYS A 458 -34.57 10.14 18.05
C LYS A 458 -35.14 10.50 16.69
N SER A 459 -34.90 11.71 16.18
CA SER A 459 -35.36 12.14 14.86
C SER A 459 -34.80 11.24 13.76
N HIS A 460 -33.49 11.02 13.73
CA HIS A 460 -32.83 10.20 12.72
C HIS A 460 -33.25 8.73 12.77
N VAL A 461 -33.28 8.11 13.95
CA VAL A 461 -33.65 6.69 14.11
C VAL A 461 -35.11 6.48 13.71
N THR A 462 -36.04 7.23 14.31
CA THR A 462 -37.47 7.04 14.03
C THR A 462 -37.84 7.38 12.60
N GLY A 463 -37.18 8.39 12.01
CA GLY A 463 -37.32 8.73 10.59
C GLY A 463 -36.85 7.61 9.68
N GLY A 464 -35.62 7.12 9.87
CA GLY A 464 -35.03 6.08 9.02
C GLY A 464 -35.82 4.76 9.05
N ILE A 465 -36.36 4.38 10.21
CA ILE A 465 -37.07 3.10 10.40
C ILE A 465 -38.60 3.21 10.29
N ALA A 466 -39.14 4.37 9.94
CA ALA A 466 -40.58 4.60 9.91
C ALA A 466 -41.31 3.59 9.00
N GLY A 467 -42.26 2.85 9.58
CA GLY A 467 -43.09 1.87 8.86
C GLY A 467 -42.37 0.58 8.48
N LEU A 468 -41.21 0.28 9.06
CA LEU A 468 -40.60 -1.04 8.96
C LEU A 468 -41.29 -2.03 9.90
N SER A 469 -41.34 -3.31 9.52
CA SER A 469 -41.74 -4.39 10.41
C SER A 469 -40.60 -4.79 11.35
N ALA A 470 -40.89 -5.58 12.38
CA ALA A 470 -39.86 -6.18 13.23
C ALA A 470 -38.87 -7.04 12.42
N THR A 471 -39.36 -7.75 11.41
CA THR A 471 -38.55 -8.57 10.52
C THR A 471 -37.63 -7.72 9.65
N ASP A 472 -38.13 -6.64 9.07
CA ASP A 472 -37.31 -5.71 8.28
C ASP A 472 -36.16 -5.14 9.11
N LEU A 473 -36.49 -4.74 10.34
CA LEU A 473 -35.55 -4.10 11.25
C LEU A 473 -34.42 -5.04 11.71
N SER A 474 -34.69 -6.35 11.79
CA SER A 474 -33.66 -7.37 12.08
C SER A 474 -32.58 -7.47 11.00
N SER A 475 -32.84 -6.95 9.80
CA SER A 475 -31.89 -6.89 8.68
C SER A 475 -31.17 -5.55 8.57
N CYS A 476 -31.34 -4.65 9.55
CA CYS A 476 -30.72 -3.33 9.58
C CYS A 476 -29.57 -3.27 10.59
N VAL A 477 -28.59 -2.42 10.30
CA VAL A 477 -27.59 -1.94 11.26
C VAL A 477 -27.86 -0.47 11.54
N ILE A 478 -27.74 -0.04 12.80
CA ILE A 478 -27.75 1.39 13.14
C ILE A 478 -26.33 1.80 13.49
N ALA A 479 -25.75 2.70 12.71
CA ALA A 479 -24.42 3.25 12.96
C ALA A 479 -24.54 4.60 13.66
N TYR A 480 -24.13 4.68 14.93
CA TYR A 480 -23.99 5.94 15.64
C TYR A 480 -22.67 6.62 15.27
N GLU A 481 -22.79 7.69 14.49
CA GLU A 481 -21.71 8.44 13.85
C GLU A 481 -21.81 9.92 14.24
N PRO A 482 -21.40 10.29 15.48
CA PRO A 482 -21.41 11.70 15.87
C PRO A 482 -20.49 12.49 14.94
N VAL A 483 -21.04 13.51 14.28
CA VAL A 483 -20.33 14.26 13.23
C VAL A 483 -19.08 14.94 13.79
N TRP A 484 -19.15 15.37 15.05
CA TRP A 484 -18.04 15.96 15.77
C TRP A 484 -16.88 15.01 16.06
N ALA A 485 -17.06 13.69 15.89
CA ALA A 485 -16.02 12.68 16.04
C ALA A 485 -15.49 12.16 14.69
N ILE A 486 -15.91 12.74 13.56
CA ILE A 486 -15.44 12.36 12.21
C ILE A 486 -14.46 13.43 11.71
N GLY A 487 -13.20 13.06 11.46
CA GLY A 487 -12.21 13.95 10.83
C GLY A 487 -11.74 15.15 11.67
N THR A 488 -12.24 15.33 12.90
CA THR A 488 -11.90 16.46 13.78
C THR A 488 -10.74 16.19 14.73
N GLY A 489 -10.26 14.94 14.80
CA GLY A 489 -9.27 14.49 15.80
C GLY A 489 -9.84 14.29 17.22
N LYS A 490 -11.13 14.59 17.45
CA LYS A 490 -11.84 14.23 18.69
C LYS A 490 -12.49 12.87 18.53
N THR A 491 -12.56 12.10 19.61
CA THR A 491 -13.17 10.76 19.64
C THR A 491 -14.14 10.68 20.80
N ALA A 492 -15.33 10.12 20.58
CA ALA A 492 -16.25 9.87 21.69
C ALA A 492 -15.62 8.89 22.68
N THR A 493 -15.85 9.13 23.95
CA THR A 493 -15.48 8.16 24.98
C THR A 493 -16.42 6.96 24.92
N PRO A 494 -16.00 5.80 25.43
CA PRO A 494 -16.85 4.60 25.42
C PRO A 494 -18.16 4.80 26.19
N ALA A 495 -18.12 5.60 27.27
CA ALA A 495 -19.30 5.98 28.03
C ALA A 495 -20.27 6.85 27.21
N GLN A 496 -19.76 7.78 26.41
CA GLN A 496 -20.59 8.61 25.52
C GLN A 496 -21.23 7.78 24.41
N ALA A 497 -20.48 6.83 23.81
CA ALA A 497 -21.04 5.91 22.83
C ALA A 497 -22.11 5.00 23.46
N GLN A 498 -21.85 4.42 24.64
CA GLN A 498 -22.79 3.57 25.37
C GLN A 498 -24.07 4.31 25.77
N GLU A 499 -23.97 5.58 26.18
CA GLU A 499 -25.12 6.43 26.50
C GLU A 499 -26.09 6.49 25.30
N VAL A 500 -25.57 6.77 24.11
CA VAL A 500 -26.38 6.86 22.90
C VAL A 500 -26.88 5.49 22.44
N HIS A 501 -26.06 4.44 22.54
CA HIS A 501 -26.51 3.07 22.25
C HIS A 501 -27.69 2.65 23.13
N ASN A 502 -27.63 2.92 24.45
CA ASN A 502 -28.71 2.65 25.39
C ASN A 502 -29.98 3.45 25.04
N PHE A 503 -29.81 4.71 24.63
CA PHE A 503 -30.92 5.53 24.18
C PHE A 503 -31.58 4.96 22.92
N ILE A 504 -30.80 4.57 21.91
CA ILE A 504 -31.29 3.93 20.68
C ILE A 504 -32.02 2.62 21.03
N ARG A 505 -31.45 1.75 21.86
CA ARG A 505 -32.12 0.53 22.37
C ARG A 505 -33.45 0.84 23.05
N GLY A 506 -33.51 1.91 23.85
CA GLY A 506 -34.73 2.37 24.50
C GLY A 506 -35.80 2.84 23.52
N LEU A 507 -35.42 3.53 22.44
CA LEU A 507 -36.33 3.91 21.35
C LEU A 507 -36.90 2.68 20.64
N LEU A 508 -36.03 1.71 20.30
CA LEU A 508 -36.41 0.48 19.62
C LEU A 508 -37.34 -0.38 20.49
N THR A 509 -37.08 -0.45 21.80
CA THR A 509 -37.93 -1.18 22.76
C THR A 509 -39.33 -0.58 22.84
N LYS A 510 -39.44 0.75 22.83
CA LYS A 510 -40.73 1.46 22.88
C LYS A 510 -41.51 1.34 21.56
N GLY A 511 -40.82 1.38 20.43
CA GLY A 511 -41.45 1.29 19.10
C GLY A 511 -41.83 -0.13 18.69
N TYR A 512 -41.11 -1.13 19.20
CA TYR A 512 -41.27 -2.53 18.84
C TYR A 512 -41.36 -3.39 20.11
N SER A 513 -40.28 -4.09 20.48
CA SER A 513 -40.19 -4.90 21.69
C SER A 513 -38.75 -4.95 22.19
N ALA A 514 -38.56 -5.38 23.45
CA ALA A 514 -37.22 -5.58 24.00
C ALA A 514 -36.42 -6.65 23.25
N GLU A 515 -37.11 -7.66 22.70
CA GLU A 515 -36.49 -8.74 21.92
C GLU A 515 -36.01 -8.27 20.56
N VAL A 516 -36.82 -7.49 19.83
CA VAL A 516 -36.37 -6.87 18.57
C VAL A 516 -35.23 -5.90 18.85
N ALA A 517 -35.37 -5.10 19.91
CA ALA A 517 -34.37 -4.15 20.31
C ALA A 517 -33.04 -4.80 20.68
N SER A 518 -32.97 -6.04 21.19
CA SER A 518 -31.69 -6.68 21.53
C SER A 518 -30.99 -7.31 20.32
N GLN A 519 -31.73 -7.67 19.26
CA GLN A 519 -31.20 -8.36 18.08
C GLN A 519 -30.54 -7.42 17.06
N ILE A 520 -30.92 -6.14 17.05
CA ILE A 520 -30.38 -5.18 16.08
C ILE A 520 -28.89 -4.92 16.35
N CYS A 521 -28.07 -4.84 15.32
CA CYS A 521 -26.69 -4.38 15.50
C CYS A 521 -26.68 -2.85 15.65
N ILE A 522 -26.07 -2.35 16.74
CA ILE A 522 -25.78 -0.92 16.91
C ILE A 522 -24.27 -0.78 16.94
N GLN A 523 -23.72 -0.10 15.94
CA GLN A 523 -22.30 0.10 15.76
C GLN A 523 -21.94 1.54 16.08
N TYR A 524 -20.79 1.76 16.74
CA TYR A 524 -20.19 3.09 16.82
C TYR A 524 -19.32 3.32 15.58
N GLY A 525 -19.57 4.41 14.85
CA GLY A 525 -18.90 4.74 13.59
C GLY A 525 -18.09 6.05 13.60
N GLY A 526 -17.82 6.64 14.77
CA GLY A 526 -16.89 7.79 14.86
C GLY A 526 -15.43 7.37 14.61
N SER A 527 -14.47 8.32 14.61
CA SER A 527 -13.05 8.04 14.30
C SER A 527 -12.42 6.96 15.20
N VAL A 528 -12.41 5.71 14.75
CA VAL A 528 -11.72 4.59 15.37
C VAL A 528 -10.33 4.43 14.74
N LYS A 529 -9.31 4.31 15.58
CA LYS A 529 -7.90 4.05 15.24
C LYS A 529 -7.43 2.81 16.00
N PRO A 530 -6.36 2.12 15.55
CA PRO A 530 -5.82 0.96 16.27
C PRO A 530 -5.61 1.24 17.78
N GLU A 531 -5.12 2.42 18.12
CA GLU A 531 -4.84 2.82 19.51
C GLU A 531 -6.10 2.97 20.39
N ASN A 532 -7.28 3.20 19.80
CA ASN A 532 -8.53 3.42 20.52
C ASN A 532 -9.60 2.34 20.28
N ALA A 533 -9.37 1.41 19.35
CA ALA A 533 -10.32 0.35 18.97
C ALA A 533 -10.76 -0.50 20.17
N ALA A 534 -9.81 -0.95 21.00
CA ALA A 534 -10.12 -1.75 22.19
C ALA A 534 -10.95 -0.99 23.24
N ARG A 535 -10.84 0.35 23.27
CA ARG A 535 -11.57 1.18 24.22
C ARG A 535 -12.95 1.54 23.70
N THR A 536 -13.11 1.77 22.40
CA THR A 536 -14.37 2.15 21.74
C THR A 536 -15.35 1.00 21.58
N HIS A 537 -14.98 -0.22 21.98
CA HIS A 537 -15.89 -1.36 22.08
C HIS A 537 -17.01 -1.07 23.10
N VAL A 538 -18.24 -0.97 22.59
CA VAL A 538 -19.45 -0.79 23.40
C VAL A 538 -20.00 -2.17 23.75
N ALA A 539 -20.28 -2.44 25.03
CA ALA A 539 -20.82 -3.74 25.44
C ALA A 539 -22.24 -3.92 24.88
N ALA A 540 -22.51 -5.11 24.34
CA ALA A 540 -23.75 -5.46 23.64
C ALA A 540 -25.00 -5.42 24.53
#